data_AF-A0A7L1HT55-F1
#
_entry.id   AF-A0A7L1HT55-F1
#
_cell.length_a   1.000
_cell.length_b   1.000
_cell.length_c   1.000
_cell.angle_alpha   90.00
_cell.angle_beta   90.00
_cell.angle_gamma   90.00
#
_symmetry.space_group_name_H-M   'P 1'
#
loop_
_entity.id
_entity.type
_entity.pdbx_description
1 polymer ?
#
loop_
_entity_poly.entity_id
_entity_poly.type
_entity_poly.pdbx_seq_one_letter_code
_entity_poly.pdbx_strand_id
1 'polypeptide(L)'
;EFMQVFWEIEEAQDKAIQLLASFVRDKSALPYLQRFTELIAFAMKTHVDSLKLQEDGCSLLLEILSQALEQDVVGALDENVTVSLLETLRKHSGNEELLSLVCTVLMMISASEVAAENLRKAGAIPDLLSILRSFLHNEQICLSCCGVLWSLAASENTVDQAVLKSAVPVTSAVLQEHLQNGAVTESACSALWALSLQGCLSENDYEPTTALLLDALRMNPERPVLVKNAFLALASLLRLSEIPALRFIMDPKGNGINLIKYAYHLHFDHPEVVENICMLINEMLQYDEVVLDMRFQKMEELLSEIKTSFPSS
;
A
#
# COMPACT_ATOMS: atom_id res chain seq x y z
N GLU A 1 -20.10 -24.72 17.26
CA GLU A 1 -21.07 -24.97 18.35
C GLU A 1 -20.80 -24.13 19.61
N PHE A 2 -19.70 -24.31 20.36
CA PHE A 2 -19.49 -23.56 21.62
C PHE A 2 -19.62 -22.02 21.48
N MET A 3 -18.83 -21.41 20.58
CA MET A 3 -18.89 -19.94 20.35
C MET A 3 -20.26 -19.45 19.90
N GLN A 4 -21.00 -20.28 19.16
CA GLN A 4 -22.35 -19.94 18.68
C GLN A 4 -23.40 -20.04 19.79
N VAL A 5 -23.24 -20.98 20.73
CA VAL A 5 -24.16 -21.15 21.87
C VAL A 5 -23.96 -20.04 22.89
N PHE A 6 -22.71 -19.69 23.19
CA PHE A 6 -22.36 -18.69 24.20
C PHE A 6 -22.00 -17.34 23.59
N TRP A 7 -22.64 -16.99 22.47
CA TRP A 7 -22.27 -15.82 21.67
C TRP A 7 -22.40 -14.49 22.43
N GLU A 8 -23.39 -14.37 23.33
CA GLU A 8 -23.61 -13.18 24.17
C GLU A 8 -22.66 -13.08 25.38
N ILE A 9 -21.86 -14.12 25.67
CA ILE A 9 -21.01 -14.14 26.88
C ILE A 9 -19.58 -13.80 26.50
N GLU A 10 -19.14 -12.57 26.80
CA GLU A 10 -17.79 -12.07 26.50
C GLU A 10 -16.70 -13.03 27.00
N GLU A 11 -16.76 -13.44 28.27
CA GLU A 11 -15.78 -14.33 28.91
C GLU A 11 -15.71 -15.71 28.24
N ALA A 12 -16.81 -16.17 27.64
CA ALA A 12 -16.83 -17.43 26.90
C ALA A 12 -16.17 -17.26 25.53
N GLN A 13 -16.41 -16.13 24.85
CA GLN A 13 -15.76 -15.81 23.59
C GLN A 13 -14.26 -15.60 23.76
N ASP A 14 -13.84 -14.87 24.80
CA ASP A 14 -12.43 -14.64 25.13
C ASP A 14 -11.66 -15.96 25.33
N LYS A 15 -12.19 -16.86 26.16
CA LYS A 15 -11.62 -18.19 26.37
C LYS A 15 -11.59 -19.03 25.09
N ALA A 16 -12.60 -18.91 24.23
CA ALA A 16 -12.62 -19.62 22.96
C ALA A 16 -11.54 -19.09 22.00
N ILE A 17 -11.37 -17.77 21.90
CA ILE A 17 -10.32 -17.14 21.09
C ILE A 17 -8.93 -17.54 21.60
N GLN A 18 -8.70 -17.49 22.92
CA GLN A 18 -7.43 -17.92 23.52
C GLN A 18 -7.13 -19.40 23.26
N LEU A 19 -8.16 -20.26 23.31
CA LEU A 19 -8.01 -21.67 22.96
C LEU A 19 -7.64 -21.85 21.49
N LEU A 20 -8.30 -21.13 20.57
CA LEU A 20 -7.96 -21.17 19.14
C LEU A 20 -6.53 -20.67 18.89
N ALA A 21 -6.11 -19.59 19.56
CA ALA A 21 -4.75 -19.05 19.50
C ALA A 21 -3.69 -20.08 19.94
N SER A 22 -4.01 -20.95 20.90
CA SER A 22 -3.08 -22.01 21.32
C SER A 22 -2.75 -23.03 20.21
N PHE A 23 -3.62 -23.18 19.21
CA PHE A 23 -3.42 -24.08 18.08
C PHE A 23 -2.68 -23.44 16.90
N VAL A 24 -2.49 -22.12 16.89
CA VAL A 24 -1.86 -21.39 15.78
C VAL A 24 -0.48 -21.96 15.46
N ARG A 25 0.32 -22.34 16.46
CA ARG A 25 1.67 -22.89 16.24
C ARG A 25 1.69 -24.27 15.58
N ASP A 26 0.55 -24.96 15.54
CA ASP A 26 0.40 -26.24 14.87
C ASP A 26 -0.02 -26.02 13.42
N LYS A 27 0.93 -26.18 12.49
CA LYS A 27 0.66 -26.03 11.05
C LYS A 27 -0.45 -26.96 10.54
N SER A 28 -0.66 -28.11 11.19
CA SER A 28 -1.73 -29.04 10.82
C SER A 28 -3.13 -28.53 11.20
N ALA A 29 -3.22 -27.57 12.13
CA ALA A 29 -4.46 -26.95 12.56
C ALA A 29 -4.92 -25.81 11.63
N LEU A 30 -4.04 -25.27 10.77
CA LEU A 30 -4.34 -24.10 9.94
C LEU A 30 -5.61 -24.23 9.08
N PRO A 31 -5.86 -25.34 8.34
CA PRO A 31 -7.08 -25.48 7.55
C PRO A 31 -8.36 -25.47 8.39
N TYR A 32 -8.26 -25.82 9.67
CA TYR A 32 -9.36 -25.76 10.61
C TYR A 32 -9.52 -24.35 11.17
N LEU A 33 -8.42 -23.68 11.54
CA LEU A 33 -8.42 -22.30 12.05
C LEU A 33 -9.01 -21.31 11.04
N GLN A 34 -8.74 -21.49 9.75
CA GLN A 34 -9.34 -20.67 8.68
C GLN A 34 -10.88 -20.70 8.69
N ARG A 35 -11.50 -21.79 9.14
CA ARG A 35 -12.96 -21.92 9.24
C ARG A 35 -13.56 -21.15 10.43
N PHE A 36 -12.72 -20.67 11.34
CA PHE A 36 -13.15 -19.90 12.51
C PHE A 36 -13.05 -18.39 12.32
N THR A 37 -12.49 -17.89 11.21
CA THR A 37 -12.33 -16.45 10.96
C THR A 37 -13.65 -15.68 11.06
N GLU A 38 -14.74 -16.23 10.50
CA GLU A 38 -16.10 -15.69 10.62
C GLU A 38 -16.61 -15.69 12.07
N LEU A 39 -16.35 -16.75 12.83
CA LEU A 39 -16.78 -16.84 14.23
C LEU A 39 -15.99 -15.87 15.12
N ILE A 40 -14.70 -15.67 14.84
CA ILE A 40 -13.87 -14.68 15.52
C ILE A 40 -14.40 -13.27 15.20
N ALA A 41 -14.63 -12.95 13.93
CA ALA A 41 -15.21 -11.67 13.53
C ALA A 41 -16.60 -11.44 14.13
N PHE A 42 -17.44 -12.48 14.19
CA PHE A 42 -18.75 -12.39 14.83
C PHE A 42 -18.64 -12.10 16.34
N ALA A 43 -17.70 -12.74 17.04
CA ALA A 43 -17.44 -12.47 18.45
C ALA A 43 -16.95 -11.03 18.65
N MET A 44 -16.01 -10.56 17.82
CA MET A 44 -15.50 -9.19 17.83
C MET A 44 -16.61 -8.17 17.60
N LYS A 45 -17.47 -8.39 16.60
CA LYS A 45 -18.63 -7.55 16.33
C LYS A 45 -19.61 -7.50 17.50
N THR A 46 -19.91 -8.66 18.10
CA THR A 46 -20.84 -8.76 19.23
C THR A 46 -20.33 -7.99 20.44
N HIS A 47 -19.03 -8.12 20.73
CA HIS A 47 -18.37 -7.55 21.90
C HIS A 47 -17.46 -6.38 21.51
N VAL A 48 -17.95 -5.49 20.65
CA VAL A 48 -17.16 -4.39 20.08
C VAL A 48 -16.62 -3.44 21.15
N ASP A 49 -17.27 -3.34 22.31
CA ASP A 49 -16.82 -2.53 23.45
C ASP A 49 -15.61 -3.14 24.20
N SER A 50 -15.40 -4.46 24.10
CA SER A 50 -14.32 -5.15 24.81
C SER A 50 -13.00 -5.03 24.06
N LEU A 51 -12.18 -4.07 24.47
CA LEU A 51 -10.85 -3.84 23.87
C LEU A 51 -10.00 -5.13 23.86
N LYS A 52 -10.00 -5.88 24.97
CA LYS A 52 -9.21 -7.11 25.09
C LYS A 52 -9.64 -8.16 24.06
N LEU A 53 -10.95 -8.32 23.86
CA LEU A 53 -11.48 -9.24 22.85
C LEU A 53 -11.14 -8.78 21.43
N GLN A 54 -11.14 -7.46 21.17
CA GLN A 54 -10.70 -6.93 19.87
C GLN A 54 -9.22 -7.22 19.60
N GLU A 55 -8.35 -6.99 20.59
CA GLU A 55 -6.91 -7.27 20.50
C GLU A 55 -6.66 -8.76 20.26
N ASP A 56 -7.27 -9.64 21.06
CA ASP A 56 -7.08 -11.08 20.94
C ASP A 56 -7.65 -11.62 19.61
N GLY A 57 -8.82 -11.12 19.21
CA GLY A 57 -9.44 -11.47 17.93
C GLY A 57 -8.60 -11.05 16.73
N CYS A 58 -8.14 -9.80 16.70
CA CYS A 58 -7.29 -9.31 15.60
C CYS A 58 -5.91 -10.00 15.58
N SER A 59 -5.34 -10.32 16.75
CA SER A 59 -4.06 -11.03 16.85
C SER A 59 -4.17 -12.42 16.25
N LEU A 60 -5.22 -13.14 16.61
CA LEU A 60 -5.51 -14.46 16.07
C LEU A 60 -5.76 -14.42 14.56
N LEU A 61 -6.54 -13.45 14.07
CA LEU A 61 -6.76 -13.27 12.62
C LEU A 61 -5.45 -13.00 11.88
N LEU A 62 -4.59 -12.13 12.43
CA LEU A 62 -3.29 -11.82 11.84
C LEU A 62 -2.40 -13.07 11.75
N GLU A 63 -2.35 -13.87 12.82
CA GLU A 63 -1.56 -15.09 12.86
C GLU A 63 -2.06 -16.14 11.85
N ILE A 64 -3.38 -16.31 11.75
CA ILE A 64 -4.01 -17.22 10.76
C ILE A 64 -3.67 -16.77 9.34
N LEU A 65 -3.79 -15.48 9.04
CA LEU A 65 -3.51 -14.92 7.71
C LEU A 65 -2.03 -15.01 7.34
N SER A 66 -1.13 -14.75 8.29
CA SER A 66 0.32 -14.86 8.08
C SER A 66 0.72 -16.27 7.70
N GLN A 67 0.19 -17.29 8.38
CA GLN A 67 0.48 -18.67 8.04
C GLN A 67 -0.18 -19.12 6.74
N ALA A 68 -1.39 -18.64 6.46
CA ALA A 68 -2.06 -18.91 5.20
C ALA A 68 -1.26 -18.37 4.02
N LEU A 69 -0.64 -17.20 4.18
CA LEU A 69 0.24 -16.59 3.18
C LEU A 69 1.53 -17.41 2.99
N GLU A 70 2.18 -17.83 4.07
CA GLU A 70 3.38 -18.68 4.01
C GLU A 70 3.14 -20.03 3.30
N GLN A 71 1.92 -20.56 3.39
CA GLN A 71 1.53 -21.84 2.81
C GLN A 71 0.83 -21.71 1.45
N ASP A 72 0.68 -20.49 0.92
CA ASP A 72 -0.03 -20.18 -0.34
C ASP A 72 -1.47 -20.74 -0.37
N VAL A 73 -2.16 -20.68 0.78
CA VAL A 73 -3.54 -21.16 0.98
C VAL A 73 -4.44 -20.03 1.48
N VAL A 74 -4.18 -18.80 1.06
CA VAL A 74 -5.01 -17.65 1.41
C VAL A 74 -6.37 -17.79 0.73
N GLY A 75 -7.38 -18.17 1.52
CA GLY A 75 -8.76 -18.19 1.08
C GLY A 75 -9.38 -16.80 1.03
N ALA A 76 -10.42 -16.64 0.21
CA ALA A 76 -11.27 -15.47 0.30
C ALA A 76 -11.97 -15.44 1.68
N LEU A 77 -11.90 -14.31 2.36
CA LEU A 77 -12.64 -14.10 3.60
C LEU A 77 -14.03 -13.56 3.31
N ASP A 78 -14.96 -13.85 4.22
CA ASP A 78 -16.33 -13.39 4.17
C ASP A 78 -16.44 -11.87 4.41
N GLU A 79 -17.46 -11.26 3.82
CA GLU A 79 -17.78 -9.83 3.97
C GLU A 79 -17.94 -9.42 5.44
N ASN A 80 -18.49 -10.29 6.29
CA ASN A 80 -18.66 -10.02 7.71
C ASN A 80 -17.33 -9.78 8.45
N VAL A 81 -16.22 -10.37 7.98
CA VAL A 81 -14.89 -10.11 8.55
C VAL A 81 -14.48 -8.67 8.27
N THR A 82 -14.65 -8.19 7.03
CA THR A 82 -14.33 -6.79 6.67
C THR A 82 -15.18 -5.78 7.45
N VAL A 83 -16.48 -6.05 7.59
CA VAL A 83 -17.40 -5.18 8.35
C VAL A 83 -17.03 -5.13 9.82
N SER A 84 -16.75 -6.28 10.44
CA SER A 84 -16.34 -6.33 11.85
C SER A 84 -15.06 -5.54 12.09
N LEU A 85 -14.05 -5.68 11.23
CA LEU A 85 -12.78 -4.95 11.38
C LEU A 85 -12.96 -3.44 11.26
N LEU A 86 -13.82 -2.97 10.36
CA LEU A 86 -14.14 -1.54 10.25
C LEU A 86 -14.94 -1.02 11.44
N GLU A 87 -15.84 -1.84 12.02
CA GLU A 87 -16.54 -1.50 13.27
C GLU A 87 -15.55 -1.37 14.44
N THR A 88 -14.60 -2.31 14.58
CA THR A 88 -13.51 -2.25 15.56
C THR A 88 -12.69 -0.98 15.40
N LEU A 89 -12.28 -0.68 14.16
CA LEU A 89 -11.49 0.49 13.80
C LEU A 89 -12.18 1.80 14.19
N ARG A 90 -13.48 1.93 13.87
CA ARG A 90 -14.28 3.12 14.20
C ARG A 90 -14.48 3.26 15.70
N LYS A 91 -14.77 2.16 16.39
CA LYS A 91 -15.04 2.14 17.83
C LYS A 91 -13.81 2.49 18.66
N HIS A 92 -12.65 1.95 18.29
CA HIS A 92 -11.39 2.11 19.02
C HIS A 92 -10.40 3.02 18.29
N SER A 93 -10.91 4.06 17.63
CA SER A 93 -10.12 4.99 16.80
C SER A 93 -9.03 5.78 17.54
N GLY A 94 -8.98 5.70 18.87
CA GLY A 94 -7.93 6.29 19.70
C GLY A 94 -6.90 5.30 20.25
N ASN A 95 -7.05 3.99 20.01
CA ASN A 95 -6.11 2.97 20.48
C ASN A 95 -5.10 2.62 19.37
N GLU A 96 -3.92 3.21 19.46
CA GLU A 96 -2.85 3.06 18.46
C GLU A 96 -2.36 1.61 18.28
N GLU A 97 -2.25 0.85 19.37
CA GLU A 97 -1.78 -0.54 19.34
C GLU A 97 -2.79 -1.44 18.59
N LEU A 98 -4.07 -1.32 18.93
CA LEU A 98 -5.15 -2.03 18.24
C LEU A 98 -5.28 -1.57 16.79
N LEU A 99 -5.14 -0.28 16.49
CA LEU A 99 -5.20 0.23 15.12
C LEU A 99 -4.05 -0.32 14.27
N SER A 100 -2.84 -0.42 14.82
CA SER A 100 -1.69 -1.04 14.14
C SER A 100 -2.01 -2.47 13.73
N LEU A 101 -2.65 -3.23 14.62
CA LEU A 101 -3.04 -4.61 14.41
C LEU A 101 -4.17 -4.74 13.37
N VAL A 102 -5.27 -4.01 13.56
CA VAL A 102 -6.44 -4.02 12.66
C VAL A 102 -6.05 -3.57 11.25
N CYS A 103 -5.26 -2.51 11.11
CA CYS A 103 -4.81 -2.04 9.80
C CYS A 103 -3.92 -3.07 9.10
N THR A 104 -3.08 -3.79 9.85
CA THR A 104 -2.27 -4.88 9.28
C THR A 104 -3.15 -6.01 8.77
N VAL A 105 -4.17 -6.42 9.54
CA VAL A 105 -5.16 -7.42 9.07
C VAL A 105 -5.87 -6.92 7.80
N LEU A 106 -6.35 -5.66 7.80
CA LEU A 106 -6.99 -5.06 6.62
C LEU A 106 -6.08 -5.06 5.39
N MET A 107 -4.79 -4.75 5.57
CA MET A 107 -3.80 -4.81 4.48
C MET A 107 -3.71 -6.20 3.89
N MET A 108 -3.54 -7.23 4.73
CA MET A 108 -3.40 -8.62 4.27
C MET A 108 -4.64 -9.10 3.51
N ILE A 109 -5.83 -8.80 4.01
CA ILE A 109 -7.06 -9.26 3.36
C ILE A 109 -7.35 -8.49 2.07
N SER A 110 -6.93 -7.22 1.99
CA SER A 110 -7.14 -6.37 0.81
C SER A 110 -6.39 -6.84 -0.44
N ALA A 111 -5.43 -7.76 -0.31
CA ALA A 111 -4.79 -8.41 -1.46
C ALA A 111 -5.79 -9.21 -2.32
N SER A 112 -6.93 -9.63 -1.75
CA SER A 112 -8.04 -10.22 -2.49
C SER A 112 -8.97 -9.12 -3.02
N GLU A 113 -9.23 -9.14 -4.34
CA GLU A 113 -10.14 -8.17 -4.97
C GLU A 113 -11.56 -8.21 -4.38
N VAL A 114 -12.02 -9.39 -3.92
CA VAL A 114 -13.33 -9.52 -3.26
C VAL A 114 -13.36 -8.75 -1.95
N ALA A 115 -12.31 -8.87 -1.14
CA ALA A 115 -12.21 -8.16 0.13
C ALA A 115 -11.97 -6.66 -0.08
N ALA A 116 -11.13 -6.28 -1.06
CA ALA A 116 -10.94 -4.89 -1.45
C ALA A 116 -12.27 -4.24 -1.88
N GLU A 117 -13.10 -4.97 -2.64
CA GLU A 117 -14.43 -4.51 -3.04
C GLU A 117 -15.37 -4.31 -1.86
N ASN A 118 -15.37 -5.24 -0.91
CA ASN A 118 -16.17 -5.12 0.30
C ASN A 118 -15.73 -3.91 1.15
N LEU A 119 -14.42 -3.67 1.27
CA LEU A 119 -13.87 -2.51 1.97
C LEU A 119 -14.24 -1.19 1.27
N ARG A 120 -14.24 -1.15 -0.07
CA ARG A 120 -14.73 0.02 -0.83
C ARG A 120 -16.19 0.30 -0.54
N LYS A 121 -17.06 -0.73 -0.64
CA LYS A 121 -18.50 -0.60 -0.37
C LYS A 121 -18.81 -0.18 1.07
N ALA A 122 -18.01 -0.66 2.02
CA ALA A 122 -18.15 -0.34 3.44
C ALA A 122 -17.59 1.04 3.82
N GLY A 123 -17.03 1.80 2.86
CA GLY A 123 -16.53 3.15 3.08
C GLY A 123 -15.21 3.20 3.85
N ALA A 124 -14.29 2.26 3.61
CA ALA A 124 -13.03 2.18 4.35
C ALA A 124 -12.09 3.38 4.11
N ILE A 125 -12.12 4.02 2.94
CA ILE A 125 -11.14 5.07 2.58
C ILE A 125 -11.18 6.26 3.58
N PRO A 126 -12.33 6.91 3.85
CA PRO A 126 -12.38 7.98 4.86
C PRO A 126 -11.86 7.59 6.24
N ASP A 127 -12.13 6.35 6.68
CA ASP A 127 -11.67 5.83 7.96
C ASP A 127 -10.13 5.72 8.00
N LEU A 128 -9.53 5.14 6.96
CA LEU A 128 -8.07 5.03 6.81
C LEU A 128 -7.39 6.40 6.75
N LEU A 129 -7.96 7.35 6.00
CA LEU A 129 -7.43 8.71 5.93
C LEU A 129 -7.51 9.44 7.27
N SER A 130 -8.56 9.18 8.07
CA SER A 130 -8.67 9.71 9.43
C SER A 130 -7.56 9.16 10.33
N ILE A 131 -7.28 7.86 10.26
CA ILE A 131 -6.21 7.23 11.03
C ILE A 131 -4.83 7.77 10.64
N LEU A 132 -4.53 7.84 9.35
CA LEU A 132 -3.25 8.35 8.85
C LEU A 132 -2.99 9.78 9.32
N ARG A 133 -4.02 10.63 9.38
CA ARG A 133 -3.89 12.01 9.91
C ARG A 133 -3.61 12.04 11.40
N SER A 134 -4.20 11.13 12.18
CA SER A 134 -4.02 11.07 13.64
C SER A 134 -2.72 10.41 14.06
N PHE A 135 -2.25 9.42 13.30
CA PHE A 135 -1.13 8.55 13.64
C PHE A 135 -0.03 8.59 12.57
N LEU A 136 0.22 9.77 12.00
CA LEU A 136 1.23 9.98 10.96
C LEU A 136 2.63 9.54 11.41
N HIS A 137 2.93 9.58 12.71
CA HIS A 137 4.21 9.17 13.29
C HIS A 137 4.38 7.65 13.39
N ASN A 138 3.29 6.86 13.33
CA ASN A 138 3.35 5.42 13.49
C ASN A 138 3.60 4.74 12.14
N GLU A 139 4.80 4.18 11.99
CA GLU A 139 5.27 3.54 10.76
C GLU A 139 4.40 2.34 10.35
N GLN A 140 3.98 1.50 11.31
CA GLN A 140 3.20 0.29 11.01
C GLN A 140 1.80 0.62 10.50
N ILE A 141 1.14 1.61 11.12
CA ILE A 141 -0.14 2.13 10.66
C ILE A 141 0.03 2.73 9.27
N CYS A 142 1.04 3.58 9.07
CA CYS A 142 1.30 4.22 7.78
C CYS A 142 1.54 3.20 6.66
N LEU A 143 2.38 2.20 6.90
CA LEU A 143 2.66 1.10 5.98
C LEU A 143 1.37 0.37 5.61
N SER A 144 0.59 -0.03 6.62
CA SER A 144 -0.61 -0.84 6.45
C SER A 144 -1.71 -0.09 5.73
N CYS A 145 -2.00 1.14 6.16
CA CYS A 145 -3.03 1.97 5.53
C CYS A 145 -2.68 2.35 4.09
N CYS A 146 -1.42 2.66 3.78
CA CYS A 146 -1.02 2.90 2.38
C CYS A 146 -1.16 1.63 1.53
N GLY A 147 -0.86 0.45 2.09
CA GLY A 147 -1.04 -0.83 1.41
C GLY A 147 -2.51 -1.10 1.10
N VAL A 148 -3.42 -0.86 2.06
CA VAL A 148 -4.85 -0.93 1.82
C VAL A 148 -5.28 0.08 0.75
N LEU A 149 -4.85 1.35 0.84
CA LEU A 149 -5.19 2.38 -0.13
C LEU A 149 -4.77 2.01 -1.56
N TRP A 150 -3.58 1.43 -1.73
CA TRP A 150 -3.13 0.89 -3.01
C TRP A 150 -4.11 -0.17 -3.53
N SER A 151 -4.44 -1.19 -2.73
CA SER A 151 -5.39 -2.25 -3.12
C SER A 151 -6.77 -1.69 -3.50
N LEU A 152 -7.26 -0.70 -2.75
CA LEU A 152 -8.55 -0.10 -3.00
C LEU A 152 -8.56 0.75 -4.28
N ALA A 153 -7.45 1.43 -4.60
CA ALA A 153 -7.31 2.32 -5.76
C ALA A 153 -6.83 1.60 -7.04
N ALA A 154 -6.24 0.41 -6.93
CA ALA A 154 -5.75 -0.35 -8.08
C ALA A 154 -6.87 -1.01 -8.92
N SER A 155 -8.08 -1.12 -8.37
CA SER A 155 -9.24 -1.69 -9.07
C SER A 155 -9.89 -0.69 -10.02
N GLU A 156 -10.45 -1.20 -11.12
CA GLU A 156 -11.24 -0.43 -12.10
C GLU A 156 -12.66 -0.10 -11.61
N ASN A 157 -13.06 -0.65 -10.45
CA ASN A 157 -14.40 -0.46 -9.91
C ASN A 157 -14.66 0.99 -9.47
N THR A 158 -15.92 1.41 -9.58
CA THR A 158 -16.38 2.76 -9.28
C THR A 158 -16.30 3.09 -7.78
N VAL A 159 -15.15 3.59 -7.35
CA VAL A 159 -15.04 4.37 -6.10
C VAL A 159 -15.45 5.81 -6.40
N ASP A 160 -16.04 6.49 -5.43
CA ASP A 160 -16.24 7.94 -5.50
C ASP A 160 -14.88 8.63 -5.71
N GLN A 161 -14.72 9.25 -6.88
CA GLN A 161 -13.48 9.91 -7.28
C GLN A 161 -13.12 11.05 -6.31
N ALA A 162 -14.09 11.73 -5.69
CA ALA A 162 -13.83 12.77 -4.71
C ALA A 162 -13.17 12.20 -3.44
N VAL A 163 -13.61 11.01 -3.02
CA VAL A 163 -13.03 10.30 -1.87
C VAL A 163 -11.59 9.88 -2.17
N LEU A 164 -11.32 9.29 -3.34
CA LEU A 164 -9.95 8.93 -3.73
C LEU A 164 -9.04 10.16 -3.87
N LYS A 165 -9.51 11.25 -4.47
CA LYS A 165 -8.77 12.52 -4.56
C LYS A 165 -8.31 13.03 -3.19
N SER A 166 -9.13 12.84 -2.16
CA SER A 166 -8.77 13.25 -0.79
C SER A 166 -7.61 12.44 -0.17
N ALA A 167 -7.24 11.29 -0.76
CA ALA A 167 -6.14 10.45 -0.30
C ALA A 167 -4.75 10.96 -0.74
N VAL A 168 -4.66 11.73 -1.84
CA VAL A 168 -3.39 12.27 -2.38
C VAL A 168 -2.60 13.08 -1.34
N PRO A 169 -3.17 14.11 -0.68
CA PRO A 169 -2.41 14.91 0.29
C PRO A 169 -2.02 14.11 1.54
N VAL A 170 -2.86 13.16 1.97
CA VAL A 170 -2.59 12.33 3.15
C VAL A 170 -1.46 11.35 2.87
N THR A 171 -1.49 10.69 1.71
CA THR A 171 -0.44 9.76 1.28
C THR A 171 0.88 10.49 1.04
N SER A 172 0.82 11.71 0.49
CA SER A 172 2.00 12.57 0.33
C SER A 172 2.61 12.96 1.68
N ALA A 173 1.79 13.24 2.70
CA ALA A 173 2.27 13.52 4.05
C ALA A 173 2.95 12.29 4.68
N VAL A 174 2.40 11.07 4.49
CA VAL A 174 3.05 9.82 4.93
C VAL A 174 4.40 9.64 4.27
N LEU A 175 4.48 9.83 2.95
CA LEU A 175 5.73 9.72 2.21
C LEU A 175 6.77 10.72 2.71
N GLN A 176 6.35 11.97 2.97
CA GLN A 176 7.21 13.03 3.45
C GLN A 176 7.77 12.75 4.86
N GLU A 177 6.93 12.26 5.78
CA GLU A 177 7.33 11.93 7.16
C GLU A 177 8.33 10.78 7.20
N HIS A 178 8.10 9.76 6.37
CA HIS A 178 8.78 8.46 6.47
C HIS A 178 9.80 8.19 5.37
N LEU A 179 10.40 9.22 4.77
CA LEU A 179 11.39 9.07 3.68
C LEU A 179 12.57 8.15 4.02
N GLN A 180 12.91 7.99 5.30
CA GLN A 180 14.00 7.10 5.75
C GLN A 180 13.53 5.65 6.01
N ASN A 181 12.22 5.43 6.15
CA ASN A 181 11.65 4.11 6.31
C ASN A 181 11.27 3.56 4.94
N GLY A 182 12.15 2.73 4.38
CA GLY A 182 11.97 2.20 3.03
C GLY A 182 10.69 1.40 2.82
N ALA A 183 10.18 0.70 3.84
CA ALA A 183 8.94 -0.08 3.72
C ALA A 183 7.69 0.82 3.67
N VAL A 184 7.64 1.86 4.51
CA VAL A 184 6.56 2.86 4.48
C VAL A 184 6.61 3.65 3.18
N THR A 185 7.82 4.07 2.76
CA THR A 185 8.04 4.81 1.52
C THR A 185 7.58 4.00 0.30
N GLU A 186 7.91 2.71 0.25
CA GLU A 186 7.48 1.79 -0.81
C GLU A 186 5.94 1.67 -0.87
N SER A 187 5.30 1.48 0.28
CA SER A 187 3.84 1.40 0.39
C SER A 187 3.16 2.71 -0.04
N ALA A 188 3.68 3.86 0.39
CA ALA A 188 3.16 5.17 0.01
C ALA A 188 3.35 5.49 -1.48
N CYS A 189 4.50 5.14 -2.07
CA CYS A 189 4.73 5.25 -3.52
C CYS A 189 3.76 4.36 -4.31
N SER A 190 3.46 3.16 -3.83
CA SER A 190 2.47 2.27 -4.44
C SER A 190 1.08 2.92 -4.46
N ALA A 191 0.64 3.46 -3.33
CA ALA A 191 -0.64 4.17 -3.23
C ALA A 191 -0.69 5.41 -4.15
N LEU A 192 0.36 6.23 -4.19
CA LEU A 192 0.43 7.39 -5.08
C LEU A 192 0.41 6.99 -6.56
N TRP A 193 1.06 5.89 -6.93
CA TRP A 193 0.97 5.35 -8.28
C TRP A 193 -0.48 4.97 -8.63
N ALA A 194 -1.15 4.19 -7.78
CA ALA A 194 -2.55 3.82 -8.01
C ALA A 194 -3.46 5.06 -8.12
N LEU A 195 -3.29 6.04 -7.23
CA LEU A 195 -4.03 7.31 -7.28
C LEU A 195 -3.76 8.11 -8.56
N SER A 196 -2.52 8.08 -9.07
CA SER A 196 -2.18 8.73 -10.35
C SER A 196 -2.88 8.08 -11.54
N LEU A 197 -2.97 6.74 -11.57
CA LEU A 197 -3.69 6.00 -12.61
C LEU A 197 -5.19 6.31 -12.60
N GLN A 198 -5.75 6.52 -11.41
CA GLN A 198 -7.16 6.91 -11.23
C GLN A 198 -7.45 8.40 -11.54
N GLY A 199 -6.44 9.16 -11.99
CA GLY A 199 -6.59 10.60 -12.27
C GLY A 199 -6.96 11.42 -11.04
N CYS A 200 -6.46 11.02 -9.86
CA CYS A 200 -6.76 11.68 -8.60
C CYS A 200 -5.90 12.93 -8.35
N LEU A 201 -4.76 13.06 -9.03
CA LEU A 201 -3.89 14.23 -8.90
C LEU A 201 -4.40 15.37 -9.79
N SER A 202 -4.35 16.59 -9.26
CA SER A 202 -4.62 17.83 -9.98
C SER A 202 -3.32 18.52 -10.40
N GLU A 203 -3.40 19.57 -11.22
CA GLU A 203 -2.21 20.34 -11.63
C GLU A 203 -1.39 20.87 -10.45
N ASN A 204 -2.05 21.22 -9.34
CA ASN A 204 -1.38 21.71 -8.14
C ASN A 204 -0.60 20.62 -7.40
N ASP A 205 -0.92 19.34 -7.65
CA ASP A 205 -0.27 18.19 -6.99
C ASP A 205 0.94 17.70 -7.79
N TYR A 206 1.01 17.98 -9.09
CA TYR A 206 2.04 17.44 -9.99
C TYR A 206 3.46 17.79 -9.57
N GLU A 207 3.76 19.07 -9.35
CA GLU A 207 5.10 19.47 -8.92
C GLU A 207 5.48 18.90 -7.53
N PRO A 208 4.68 19.09 -6.45
CA PRO A 208 5.06 18.58 -5.13
C PRO A 208 5.13 17.06 -5.07
N THR A 209 4.22 16.33 -5.73
CA THR A 209 4.30 14.86 -5.78
C THR A 209 5.54 14.41 -6.55
N THR A 210 5.89 15.06 -7.67
CA THR A 210 7.13 14.75 -8.41
C THR A 210 8.36 14.93 -7.53
N ALA A 211 8.44 16.04 -6.80
CA ALA A 211 9.55 16.30 -5.88
C ALA A 211 9.66 15.23 -4.78
N LEU A 212 8.53 14.82 -4.19
CA LEU A 212 8.50 13.78 -3.16
C LEU A 212 8.92 12.40 -3.70
N LEU A 213 8.49 12.03 -4.91
CA LEU A 213 8.89 10.76 -5.54
C LEU A 213 10.39 10.73 -5.84
N LEU A 214 10.96 11.87 -6.28
CA LEU A 214 12.41 12.01 -6.46
C LEU A 214 13.18 11.89 -5.14
N ASP A 215 12.65 12.46 -4.06
CA ASP A 215 13.23 12.33 -2.72
C ASP A 215 13.19 10.87 -2.23
N ALA A 216 12.06 10.19 -2.43
CA ALA A 216 11.90 8.78 -2.09
C ALA A 216 12.94 7.89 -2.78
N LEU A 217 13.13 8.09 -4.09
CA LEU A 217 14.12 7.40 -4.91
C LEU A 217 15.57 7.66 -4.44
N ARG A 218 15.89 8.89 -4.05
CA ARG A 218 17.23 9.24 -3.55
C ARG A 218 17.53 8.64 -2.19
N MET A 219 16.52 8.56 -1.31
CA MET A 219 16.68 8.05 0.05
C MET A 219 16.68 6.52 0.12
N ASN A 220 16.01 5.84 -0.82
CA ASN A 220 15.86 4.39 -0.82
C ASN A 220 16.17 3.75 -2.19
N PRO A 221 17.32 4.03 -2.79
CA PRO A 221 17.61 3.58 -4.16
C PRO A 221 17.74 2.07 -4.25
N GLU A 222 18.17 1.39 -3.19
CA GLU A 222 18.41 -0.06 -3.14
C GLU A 222 17.13 -0.91 -3.15
N ARG A 223 15.94 -0.30 -3.07
CA ARG A 223 14.67 -1.03 -2.98
C ARG A 223 13.98 -1.15 -4.34
N PRO A 224 14.00 -2.32 -5.01
CA PRO A 224 13.51 -2.44 -6.38
C PRO A 224 12.02 -2.17 -6.53
N VAL A 225 11.19 -2.61 -5.56
CA VAL A 225 9.74 -2.39 -5.58
C VAL A 225 9.40 -0.89 -5.44
N LEU A 226 10.10 -0.19 -4.55
CA LEU A 226 9.97 1.26 -4.39
C LEU A 226 10.36 1.98 -5.67
N VAL A 227 11.53 1.65 -6.24
CA VAL A 227 12.02 2.26 -7.48
C VAL A 227 11.03 2.06 -8.63
N LYS A 228 10.55 0.82 -8.80
CA LYS A 228 9.49 0.49 -9.76
C LYS A 228 8.26 1.39 -9.57
N ASN A 229 7.69 1.41 -8.38
CA ASN A 229 6.41 2.10 -8.13
C ASN A 229 6.57 3.63 -8.21
N ALA A 230 7.71 4.17 -7.79
CA ALA A 230 8.01 5.59 -7.93
C ALA A 230 8.18 6.00 -9.40
N PHE A 231 8.89 5.22 -10.22
CA PHE A 231 9.01 5.51 -11.65
C PHE A 231 7.69 5.34 -12.40
N LEU A 232 6.86 4.37 -12.02
CA LEU A 232 5.52 4.21 -12.56
C LEU A 232 4.60 5.39 -12.21
N ALA A 233 4.64 5.87 -10.97
CA ALA A 233 3.94 7.08 -10.57
C ALA A 233 4.43 8.29 -11.40
N LEU A 234 5.75 8.48 -11.52
CA LEU A 234 6.33 9.55 -12.33
C LEU A 234 5.90 9.45 -13.80
N ALA A 235 5.96 8.28 -14.42
CA ALA A 235 5.53 8.06 -15.80
C ALA A 235 4.05 8.43 -15.98
N SER A 236 3.18 8.04 -15.04
CA SER A 236 1.77 8.44 -15.04
C SER A 236 1.59 9.96 -14.99
N LEU A 237 2.38 10.66 -14.17
CA LEU A 237 2.30 12.13 -14.07
C LEU A 237 2.83 12.81 -15.35
N LEU A 238 3.96 12.32 -15.89
CA LEU A 238 4.54 12.83 -17.13
C LEU A 238 3.61 12.63 -18.31
N ARG A 239 2.77 11.59 -18.34
CA ARG A 239 1.76 11.43 -19.39
C ARG A 239 0.68 12.53 -19.37
N LEU A 240 0.44 13.14 -18.20
CA LEU A 240 -0.66 14.08 -17.99
C LEU A 240 -0.22 15.55 -18.09
N SER A 241 1.05 15.86 -17.89
CA SER A 241 1.52 17.25 -17.83
C SER A 241 3.03 17.38 -18.05
N GLU A 242 3.44 18.53 -18.59
CA GLU A 242 4.84 18.95 -18.67
C GLU A 242 5.43 19.35 -17.31
N ILE A 243 4.60 19.70 -16.32
CA ILE A 243 5.05 20.18 -15.00
C ILE A 243 5.96 19.15 -14.29
N PRO A 244 5.58 17.86 -14.16
CA PRO A 244 6.47 16.81 -13.67
C PRO A 244 7.77 16.70 -14.46
N ALA A 245 7.70 16.82 -15.79
CA ALA A 245 8.85 16.66 -16.67
C ALA A 245 9.90 17.75 -16.42
N LEU A 246 9.46 19.02 -16.32
CA LEU A 246 10.33 20.15 -15.96
C LEU A 246 10.88 20.02 -14.55
N ARG A 247 10.02 19.66 -13.58
CA ARG A 247 10.46 19.44 -12.20
C ARG A 247 11.51 18.34 -12.11
N PHE A 248 11.39 17.29 -12.93
CA PHE A 248 12.30 16.16 -12.97
C PHE A 248 13.72 16.57 -13.40
N ILE A 249 13.85 17.38 -14.46
CA ILE A 249 15.17 17.83 -14.96
C ILE A 249 15.74 19.02 -14.18
N MET A 250 14.88 19.88 -13.60
CA MET A 250 15.28 21.09 -12.86
C MET A 250 15.27 20.91 -11.34
N ASP A 251 15.23 19.67 -10.82
CA ASP A 251 15.13 19.46 -9.38
C ASP A 251 16.36 20.03 -8.62
N PRO A 252 16.14 20.84 -7.56
CA PRO A 252 17.22 21.53 -6.84
C PRO A 252 18.20 20.58 -6.14
N LYS A 253 17.82 19.31 -5.91
CA LYS A 253 18.69 18.31 -5.29
C LYS A 253 19.44 17.47 -6.32
N GLY A 254 19.32 17.81 -7.60
CA GLY A 254 20.06 17.20 -8.70
C GLY A 254 19.13 16.67 -9.79
N ASN A 255 19.61 16.71 -11.02
CA ASN A 255 18.85 16.32 -12.21
C ASN A 255 18.36 14.86 -12.14
N GLY A 256 17.07 14.64 -12.37
CA GLY A 256 16.43 13.33 -12.33
C GLY A 256 16.94 12.33 -13.37
N ILE A 257 17.50 12.76 -14.50
CA ILE A 257 18.09 11.83 -15.49
C ILE A 257 19.29 11.09 -14.89
N ASN A 258 20.06 11.75 -14.03
CA ASN A 258 21.13 11.08 -13.29
C ASN A 258 20.60 10.06 -12.29
N LEU A 259 19.40 10.28 -11.76
CA LEU A 259 18.71 9.30 -10.91
C LEU A 259 18.24 8.07 -11.69
N ILE A 260 17.76 8.26 -12.93
CA ILE A 260 17.45 7.13 -13.83
C ILE A 260 18.70 6.30 -14.10
N LYS A 261 19.79 6.96 -14.48
CA LYS A 261 21.08 6.29 -14.71
C LYS A 261 21.51 5.52 -13.48
N TYR A 262 21.47 6.14 -12.31
CA TYR A 262 21.85 5.51 -11.06
C TYR A 262 20.98 4.29 -10.73
N ALA A 263 19.65 4.43 -10.84
CA ALA A 263 18.71 3.34 -10.60
C ALA A 263 18.90 2.17 -11.58
N TYR A 264 19.15 2.44 -12.87
CA TYR A 264 19.47 1.40 -13.84
C TYR A 264 20.73 0.62 -13.43
N HIS A 265 21.84 1.29 -13.12
CA HIS A 265 23.07 0.59 -12.76
C HIS A 265 22.96 -0.19 -11.44
N LEU A 266 22.02 0.18 -10.58
CA LEU A 266 21.77 -0.52 -9.34
C LEU A 266 20.89 -1.77 -9.53
N HIS A 267 19.94 -1.72 -10.47
CA HIS A 267 18.91 -2.73 -10.69
C HIS A 267 18.92 -3.31 -12.11
N PHE A 268 20.07 -3.30 -12.78
CA PHE A 268 20.19 -3.73 -14.18
C PHE A 268 19.88 -5.22 -14.37
N ASP A 269 19.89 -6.00 -13.30
CA ASP A 269 19.55 -7.42 -13.24
C ASP A 269 18.07 -7.68 -12.91
N HIS A 270 17.28 -6.63 -12.70
CA HIS A 270 15.83 -6.68 -12.47
C HIS A 270 15.05 -6.22 -13.72
N PRO A 271 14.59 -7.14 -14.58
CA PRO A 271 13.96 -6.79 -15.87
C PRO A 271 12.75 -5.86 -15.73
N GLU A 272 11.92 -6.08 -14.69
CA GLU A 272 10.78 -5.20 -14.42
C GLU A 272 11.24 -3.76 -14.14
N VAL A 273 12.30 -3.55 -13.35
CA VAL A 273 12.78 -2.19 -13.06
C VAL A 273 13.30 -1.52 -14.32
N VAL A 274 14.03 -2.26 -15.17
CA VAL A 274 14.54 -1.77 -16.46
C VAL A 274 13.39 -1.40 -17.41
N GLU A 275 12.35 -2.22 -17.49
CA GLU A 275 11.14 -1.91 -18.29
C GLU A 275 10.47 -0.62 -17.83
N ASN A 276 10.31 -0.43 -16.51
CA ASN A 276 9.72 0.79 -15.94
C ASN A 276 10.59 2.03 -16.19
N ILE A 277 11.91 1.88 -16.14
CA ILE A 277 12.85 2.93 -16.56
C ILE A 277 12.62 3.30 -18.03
N CYS A 278 12.49 2.31 -18.92
CA CYS A 278 12.24 2.55 -20.34
C CYS A 278 10.89 3.25 -20.57
N MET A 279 9.84 2.85 -19.84
CA MET A 279 8.55 3.54 -19.89
C MET A 279 8.66 5.01 -19.47
N LEU A 280 9.34 5.29 -18.36
CA LEU A 280 9.55 6.68 -17.90
C LEU A 280 10.32 7.49 -18.95
N ILE A 281 11.39 6.93 -19.53
CA ILE A 281 12.14 7.58 -20.61
C ILE A 281 11.23 7.86 -21.81
N ASN A 282 10.39 6.91 -22.21
CA ASN A 282 9.47 7.08 -23.32
C ASN A 282 8.46 8.22 -23.05
N GLU A 283 7.93 8.33 -21.83
CA GLU A 283 7.06 9.46 -21.47
C GLU A 283 7.81 10.80 -21.51
N MET A 284 9.08 10.82 -21.07
CA MET A 284 9.93 12.02 -21.12
C MET A 284 10.25 12.50 -22.54
N LEU A 285 10.33 11.60 -23.52
CA LEU A 285 10.63 11.95 -24.93
C LEU A 285 9.54 12.82 -25.58
N GLN A 286 8.37 12.97 -24.95
CA GLN A 286 7.30 13.85 -25.41
C GLN A 286 7.63 15.34 -25.23
N TYR A 287 8.63 15.68 -24.42
CA TYR A 287 8.94 17.05 -24.02
C TYR A 287 10.30 17.50 -24.58
N ASP A 288 10.29 18.50 -25.48
CA ASP A 288 11.50 18.97 -26.17
C ASP A 288 12.60 19.45 -25.20
N GLU A 289 12.22 20.16 -24.13
CA GLU A 289 13.16 20.64 -23.12
C GLU A 289 13.87 19.48 -22.40
N VAL A 290 13.12 18.41 -22.12
CA VAL A 290 13.64 17.20 -21.48
C VAL A 290 14.53 16.42 -22.45
N VAL A 291 14.18 16.35 -23.73
CA VAL A 291 15.03 15.72 -24.76
C VAL A 291 16.37 16.44 -24.91
N LEU A 292 16.38 17.78 -24.86
CA LEU A 292 17.62 18.56 -24.87
C LEU A 292 18.49 18.24 -23.65
N ASP A 293 17.88 18.16 -22.47
CA ASP A 293 18.61 17.83 -21.25
C ASP A 293 19.11 16.37 -21.26
N MET A 294 18.32 15.41 -21.74
CA MET A 294 18.76 14.02 -21.94
C MET A 294 20.01 13.92 -22.82
N ARG A 295 20.09 14.69 -23.90
CA ARG A 295 21.30 14.75 -24.75
C ARG A 295 22.47 15.36 -24.00
N PHE A 296 22.24 16.42 -23.23
CA PHE A 296 23.28 17.04 -22.42
C PHE A 296 23.84 16.07 -21.36
N GLN A 297 22.97 15.26 -20.75
CA GLN A 297 23.34 14.24 -19.78
C GLN A 297 23.88 12.96 -20.43
N LYS A 298 23.96 12.86 -21.77
CA LYS A 298 24.41 11.66 -22.52
C LYS A 298 23.55 10.42 -22.28
N MET A 299 22.23 10.54 -22.41
CA MET A 299 21.30 9.43 -22.19
C MET A 299 21.43 8.32 -23.25
N GLU A 300 21.96 8.65 -24.44
CA GLU A 300 22.20 7.71 -25.54
C GLU A 300 23.15 6.56 -25.19
N GLU A 301 24.11 6.80 -24.28
CA GLU A 301 25.04 5.76 -23.79
C GLU A 301 24.26 4.69 -23.01
N LEU A 302 23.38 5.13 -22.09
CA LEU A 302 22.51 4.25 -21.30
C LEU A 302 21.54 3.46 -22.18
N LEU A 303 20.88 4.13 -23.13
CA LEU A 303 19.93 3.48 -24.04
C LEU A 303 20.59 2.41 -24.91
N SER A 304 21.84 2.63 -25.33
CA SER A 304 22.61 1.65 -26.08
C SER A 304 22.96 0.42 -25.23
N GLU A 305 23.27 0.64 -23.95
CA GLU A 305 23.52 -0.43 -22.99
C GLU A 305 22.26 -1.25 -22.71
N ILE A 306 21.13 -0.60 -22.40
CA ILE A 306 19.83 -1.25 -22.19
C ILE A 306 19.49 -2.11 -23.41
N LYS A 307 19.59 -1.57 -24.62
CA LYS A 307 19.29 -2.31 -25.86
C LYS A 307 20.18 -3.55 -26.06
N THR A 308 21.41 -3.51 -25.57
CA THR A 308 22.35 -4.64 -25.67
C THR A 308 22.01 -5.72 -24.65
N SER A 309 21.66 -5.31 -23.42
CA SER A 309 21.33 -6.22 -22.31
C SER A 309 19.90 -6.77 -22.37
N PHE A 310 18.96 -5.98 -22.93
CA PHE A 310 17.53 -6.25 -23.02
C PHE A 310 17.01 -5.92 -24.43
N PRO A 311 17.23 -6.80 -25.43
CA PRO A 311 16.88 -6.51 -26.83
C PRO A 311 15.37 -6.37 -27.10
N SER A 312 14.54 -6.80 -26.16
CA SER A 312 13.07 -6.77 -26.21
C SER A 312 12.44 -5.55 -25.51
N SER A 313 13.25 -4.73 -24.84
CA SER A 313 12.82 -3.55 -24.08
C SER A 313 12.96 -2.25 -24.87
#